data_AF-A0A8T0TMB2-F1
#
_entry.id   AF-A0A8T0TMB2-F1
#
_cell.length_a   1.000
_cell.length_b   1.000
_cell.length_c   1.000
_cell.angle_alpha   90.00
_cell.angle_beta   90.00
_cell.angle_gamma   90.00
#
_symmetry.space_group_name_H-M   'P 1'
#
loop_
_entity.id
_entity.type
_entity.pdbx_description
1 polymer ?
#
loop_
_entity_poly.entity_id
_entity_poly.type
_entity_poly.pdbx_seq_one_letter_code
_entity_poly.pdbx_strand_id
1 'polypeptide(L)'
;MYEYHFKLEQWEKDNKLAKGIIKRLISDGIRGVFDDDEDKTACGFLYLIEMSHRQVCISYLINRLTTSHYNGHGGLAKHIHYMLDIAYEIKVLGINLSDSCVEHYINQSIRDP
;
A
#
# COMPACT_ATOMS: atom_id res chain seq x y z
N MET A 1 30.98 -18.75 -23.53
CA MET A 1 30.68 -17.36 -23.92
C MET A 1 29.36 -17.27 -24.69
N TYR A 2 29.18 -17.99 -25.80
CA TYR A 2 27.91 -18.01 -26.57
C TYR A 2 26.65 -18.38 -25.76
N GLU A 3 26.73 -19.42 -24.92
CA GLU A 3 25.57 -19.84 -24.11
C GLU A 3 25.10 -18.77 -23.10
N TYR A 4 26.04 -17.96 -22.58
CA TYR A 4 25.71 -16.86 -21.68
C TYR A 4 24.99 -15.71 -22.41
N HIS A 5 25.44 -15.36 -23.62
CA HIS A 5 24.77 -14.34 -24.44
C HIS A 5 23.35 -14.76 -24.83
N PHE A 6 23.14 -16.02 -25.22
CA PHE A 6 21.82 -16.53 -25.55
C PHE A 6 20.86 -16.51 -24.35
N LYS A 7 21.34 -16.91 -23.16
CA LYS A 7 20.55 -16.85 -21.92
C LYS A 7 20.18 -15.42 -21.52
N LEU A 8 21.10 -14.46 -21.71
CA LEU A 8 20.84 -13.06 -21.43
C LEU A 8 19.77 -12.48 -22.38
N GLU A 9 19.91 -12.69 -23.69
CA GLU A 9 18.92 -12.23 -24.67
C GLU A 9 17.52 -12.81 -24.42
N GLN A 10 17.44 -14.08 -24.04
CA GLN A 10 16.17 -14.71 -23.70
C GLN A 10 15.55 -14.08 -22.45
N TRP A 11 16.36 -13.88 -21.40
CA TRP A 11 15.91 -13.22 -20.17
C TRP A 11 15.40 -11.79 -20.44
N GLU A 12 16.08 -11.01 -21.27
CA GLU A 12 15.67 -9.65 -21.63
C GLU A 12 14.31 -9.63 -22.35
N LYS A 13 14.09 -10.56 -23.30
CA LYS A 13 12.82 -10.72 -24.01
C LYS A 13 11.68 -11.09 -23.06
N ASP A 14 11.89 -12.09 -22.21
CA ASP A 14 10.88 -12.56 -21.27
C ASP A 14 10.55 -11.50 -20.22
N ASN A 15 11.56 -10.77 -19.74
CA ASN A 15 11.40 -9.64 -18.82
C ASN A 15 10.58 -8.50 -19.46
N LYS A 16 10.83 -8.18 -20.73
CA LYS A 16 10.05 -7.18 -21.48
C LYS A 16 8.60 -7.61 -21.65
N LEU A 17 8.35 -8.88 -21.98
CA LEU A 17 7.00 -9.43 -22.10
C LEU A 17 6.26 -9.37 -20.75
N ALA A 18 6.89 -9.82 -19.67
CA ALA A 18 6.32 -9.79 -18.32
C ALA A 18 5.92 -8.36 -17.91
N LYS A 19 6.80 -7.37 -18.14
CA LYS A 19 6.51 -5.95 -17.88
C LYS A 19 5.28 -5.49 -18.66
N GLY A 20 5.17 -5.86 -19.94
CA GLY A 20 4.02 -5.53 -20.78
C GLY A 20 2.71 -6.14 -20.27
N ILE A 21 2.74 -7.38 -19.79
CA ILE A 21 1.59 -8.05 -19.17
C ILE A 21 1.18 -7.31 -17.90
N ILE A 22 2.12 -7.03 -16.99
CA ILE A 22 1.83 -6.34 -15.73
C ILE A 22 1.20 -4.98 -16.01
N LYS A 23 1.76 -4.18 -16.94
CA LYS A 23 1.22 -2.87 -17.33
C LYS A 23 -0.22 -2.93 -17.83
N ARG A 24 -0.59 -3.98 -18.57
CA ARG A 24 -1.95 -4.18 -19.07
C ARG A 24 -2.94 -4.59 -17.99
N LEU A 25 -2.48 -5.32 -16.97
CA LEU A 25 -3.32 -5.83 -15.89
C LEU A 25 -3.56 -4.82 -14.77
N ILE A 26 -2.64 -3.89 -14.54
CA ILE A 26 -2.86 -2.81 -13.57
C ILE A 26 -3.89 -1.80 -14.08
N SER A 27 -4.64 -1.20 -13.16
CA SER A 27 -5.62 -0.16 -13.45
C SER A 27 -4.94 1.11 -13.98
N ASP A 28 -5.68 1.90 -14.75
CA ASP A 28 -5.16 3.14 -15.35
C ASP A 28 -4.69 4.15 -14.30
N GLY A 29 -5.35 4.17 -13.12
CA GLY A 29 -4.94 5.02 -11.99
C GLY A 29 -3.57 4.67 -11.41
N ILE A 30 -3.17 3.39 -11.45
CA ILE A 30 -1.83 2.95 -11.04
C ILE A 30 -0.85 3.13 -12.22
N ARG A 31 -1.30 2.88 -13.45
CA ARG A 31 -0.48 3.01 -14.67
C ARG A 31 0.04 4.43 -14.87
N GLY A 32 -0.79 5.46 -14.64
CA GLY A 32 -0.43 6.86 -14.83
C GLY A 32 0.57 7.43 -13.81
N VAL A 33 0.83 6.72 -12.70
CA VAL A 33 1.80 7.13 -11.67
C VAL A 33 3.24 6.76 -12.06
N PHE A 34 3.40 5.80 -12.97
CA PHE A 34 4.71 5.34 -13.40
C PHE A 34 5.03 5.91 -14.77
N ASP A 35 6.09 6.72 -14.85
CA ASP A 35 6.70 7.07 -16.13
C ASP A 35 7.05 5.79 -16.90
N ASP A 36 7.01 5.87 -18.23
CA ASP A 36 7.28 4.76 -19.14
C ASP A 36 8.79 4.41 -19.19
N ASP A 37 9.44 4.47 -18.04
CA ASP A 37 10.86 4.33 -17.79
C ASP A 37 11.30 2.93 -18.24
N GLU A 38 11.98 2.90 -19.40
CA GLU A 38 12.36 1.67 -20.08
C GLU A 38 13.30 0.82 -19.22
N ASP A 39 14.08 1.45 -18.34
CA ASP A 39 15.18 0.86 -17.58
C ASP A 39 14.77 -0.10 -16.46
N LYS A 40 13.49 -0.10 -16.06
CA LYS A 40 13.02 -0.98 -14.98
C LYS A 40 12.65 -2.36 -15.49
N THR A 41 13.24 -3.38 -14.87
CA THR A 41 12.84 -4.79 -15.05
C THR A 41 11.40 -5.01 -14.61
N ALA A 42 10.77 -6.11 -15.05
CA ALA A 42 9.44 -6.50 -14.59
C ALA A 42 9.37 -6.60 -13.06
N CYS A 43 10.43 -7.13 -12.43
CA CYS A 43 10.56 -7.20 -10.98
C CYS A 43 10.62 -5.80 -10.34
N GLY A 44 11.46 -4.91 -10.88
CA GLY A 44 11.54 -3.52 -10.41
C GLY A 44 10.21 -2.77 -10.56
N PHE A 45 9.45 -3.07 -11.61
CA PHE A 45 8.12 -2.50 -11.82
C PHE A 45 7.11 -3.01 -10.78
N LEU A 46 7.11 -4.30 -10.45
CA LEU A 46 6.28 -4.85 -9.36
C LEU A 46 6.62 -4.23 -8.01
N TYR A 47 7.91 -4.04 -7.72
CA TYR A 47 8.34 -3.39 -6.48
C TYR A 47 7.79 -1.96 -6.37
N LEU A 48 7.82 -1.19 -7.46
CA LEU A 48 7.25 0.16 -7.47
C LEU A 48 5.73 0.17 -7.27
N ILE A 49 5.02 -0.78 -7.88
CA ILE A 49 3.58 -0.97 -7.65
C ILE A 49 3.31 -1.26 -6.18
N GLU A 50 4.10 -2.15 -5.57
CA GLU A 50 3.94 -2.49 -4.16
C GLU A 50 4.18 -1.28 -3.26
N MET A 51 5.23 -0.50 -3.53
CA MET A 51 5.54 0.73 -2.78
C MET A 51 4.43 1.77 -2.88
N SER A 52 3.94 2.04 -4.09
CA SER A 52 2.88 3.02 -4.29
C SER A 52 1.57 2.57 -3.63
N HIS A 53 1.21 1.29 -3.79
CA HIS A 53 0.04 0.70 -3.13
C HIS A 53 0.14 0.82 -1.61
N ARG A 54 1.30 0.47 -1.03
CA ARG A 54 1.54 0.58 0.41
C ARG A 54 1.37 2.02 0.90
N GLN A 55 1.92 2.99 0.18
CA GLN A 55 1.81 4.41 0.55
C GLN A 55 0.36 4.92 0.49
N VAL A 56 -0.41 4.50 -0.51
CA VAL A 56 -1.84 4.84 -0.64
C VAL A 56 -2.65 4.20 0.49
N CYS A 57 -2.43 2.91 0.78
CA CYS A 57 -3.09 2.22 1.88
C CYS A 57 -2.80 2.87 3.23
N ILE A 58 -1.53 3.19 3.51
CA ILE A 58 -1.13 3.89 4.73
C ILE A 58 -1.86 5.24 4.84
N SER A 59 -1.84 6.05 3.78
CA SER A 59 -2.50 7.36 3.77
C SER A 59 -3.99 7.25 4.02
N TYR A 60 -4.64 6.27 3.40
CA TYR A 60 -6.06 5.97 3.60
C TYR A 60 -6.38 5.55 5.04
N LEU A 61 -5.57 4.65 5.62
CA LEU A 61 -5.78 4.17 6.99
C LEU A 61 -5.51 5.27 8.03
N ILE A 62 -4.48 6.09 7.84
CA ILE A 62 -4.23 7.26 8.70
C ILE A 62 -5.43 8.20 8.63
N ASN A 63 -5.92 8.54 7.44
CA ASN A 63 -7.09 9.39 7.30
C ASN A 63 -8.32 8.81 8.00
N ARG A 64 -8.55 7.49 7.88
CA ARG A 64 -9.63 6.81 8.61
C ARG A 64 -9.44 6.85 10.13
N LEU A 65 -8.22 6.67 10.62
CA LEU A 65 -7.92 6.74 12.04
C LEU A 65 -8.20 8.14 12.59
N THR A 66 -7.80 9.19 11.86
CA THR A 66 -7.93 10.59 12.29
C THR A 66 -9.33 11.17 12.12
N THR A 67 -10.15 10.61 11.22
CA THR A 67 -11.52 11.08 10.94
C THR A 67 -12.60 10.15 11.47
N SER A 68 -12.23 9.10 12.20
CA SER A 68 -13.18 8.20 12.85
C SER A 68 -13.85 8.94 14.00
N HIS A 69 -15.18 8.89 14.05
CA HIS A 69 -15.99 9.43 15.14
C HIS A 69 -17.00 8.39 15.63
N TYR A 70 -17.16 8.28 16.95
CA TYR A 70 -18.13 7.39 17.54
C TYR A 70 -19.54 7.99 17.41
N ASN A 71 -20.38 7.38 16.59
CA ASN A 71 -21.72 7.88 16.29
C ASN A 71 -22.78 7.55 17.37
N GLY A 72 -22.38 7.08 18.55
CA GLY A 72 -23.30 6.67 19.62
C GLY A 72 -23.96 5.31 19.44
N HIS A 73 -23.76 4.62 18.31
CA HIS A 73 -24.41 3.35 17.97
C HIS A 73 -23.40 2.18 17.89
N GLY A 74 -23.87 0.95 18.10
CA GLY A 74 -23.03 -0.25 17.93
C GLY A 74 -22.04 -0.55 19.06
N GLY A 75 -22.01 0.29 20.11
CA GLY A 75 -21.26 0.08 21.34
C GLY A 75 -19.83 0.61 21.27
N LEU A 76 -19.42 1.32 22.32
CA LEU A 76 -18.11 1.96 22.41
C LEU A 76 -16.95 0.96 22.27
N ALA A 77 -17.06 -0.23 22.87
CA ALA A 77 -16.03 -1.26 22.77
C ALA A 77 -15.77 -1.71 21.32
N LYS A 78 -16.82 -1.77 20.49
CA LYS A 78 -16.70 -2.14 19.07
C LYS A 78 -16.01 -1.05 18.27
N HIS A 79 -16.31 0.21 18.58
CA HIS A 79 -15.63 1.37 17.97
C HIS A 79 -14.15 1.41 18.32
N ILE A 80 -13.80 1.19 19.60
CA ILE A 80 -12.41 1.12 20.05
C ILE A 80 -11.67 -0.02 19.33
N HIS A 81 -12.27 -1.21 19.26
CA HIS A 81 -11.67 -2.35 18.56
C HIS A 81 -11.42 -2.03 17.08
N TYR A 82 -12.39 -1.42 16.39
CA TYR A 82 -12.23 -0.97 15.02
C TYR A 82 -11.05 0.01 14.83
N MET A 83 -10.84 0.94 15.75
CA MET A 83 -9.69 1.86 15.68
C MET A 83 -8.36 1.15 15.96
N LEU A 84 -8.34 0.17 16.87
CA LEU A 84 -7.17 -0.68 17.12
C LEU A 84 -6.82 -1.54 15.90
N ASP A 85 -7.82 -2.06 15.19
CA ASP A 85 -7.62 -2.81 13.94
C ASP A 85 -6.96 -1.93 12.86
N ILE A 86 -7.42 -0.68 12.71
CA ILE A 86 -6.78 0.28 11.80
C ILE A 86 -5.31 0.50 12.18
N ALA A 87 -5.01 0.73 13.46
CA ALA A 87 -3.64 0.93 13.92
C ALA A 87 -2.76 -0.33 13.69
N TYR A 88 -3.33 -1.51 13.86
CA TYR A 88 -2.67 -2.78 13.57
C TYR A 88 -2.37 -2.95 12.07
N GLU A 89 -3.31 -2.61 11.19
CA GLU A 89 -3.09 -2.65 9.74
C GLU A 89 -1.97 -1.69 9.31
N ILE A 90 -1.93 -0.49 9.88
CA ILE A 90 -0.83 0.49 9.64
C ILE A 90 0.53 -0.11 10.05
N LYS A 91 0.56 -0.83 11.18
CA LYS A 91 1.75 -1.55 11.66
C LYS A 91 2.19 -2.66 10.70
N VAL A 92 1.26 -3.45 10.17
CA VAL A 92 1.56 -4.48 9.16
C VAL A 92 2.14 -3.88 7.89
N LEU A 93 1.72 -2.67 7.51
CA LEU A 93 2.27 -1.93 6.37
C LEU A 93 3.62 -1.25 6.66
N GLY A 94 4.17 -1.41 7.87
CA GLY A 94 5.52 -0.99 8.23
C GLY A 94 5.60 0.33 9.01
N ILE A 95 4.48 0.91 9.43
CA ILE A 95 4.46 2.09 10.30
C ILE A 95 4.02 1.71 11.70
N ASN A 96 4.95 1.75 12.65
CA ASN A 96 4.63 1.56 14.06
C ASN A 96 4.15 2.87 14.69
N LEU A 97 2.86 2.99 14.96
CA LEU A 97 2.32 4.02 15.83
C LEU A 97 2.63 3.66 17.29
N SER A 98 2.98 4.66 18.11
CA SER A 98 3.10 4.45 19.56
C SER A 98 1.74 4.24 20.20
N ASP A 99 1.68 3.51 21.30
CA ASP A 99 0.44 3.29 22.05
C ASP A 99 -0.21 4.62 22.45
N SER A 100 0.60 5.59 22.90
CA SER A 100 0.15 6.95 23.23
C SER A 100 -0.50 7.70 22.05
N CYS A 101 -0.03 7.45 20.82
CA CYS A 101 -0.58 8.04 19.61
C CYS A 101 -1.94 7.41 19.27
N VAL A 102 -2.04 6.09 19.40
CA VAL A 102 -3.29 5.35 19.17
C VAL A 102 -4.35 5.75 20.22
N GLU A 103 -3.97 5.81 21.49
CA GLU A 103 -4.83 6.28 22.58
C GLU A 103 -5.34 7.71 22.34
N HIS A 104 -4.49 8.61 21.84
CA HIS A 104 -4.88 9.97 21.52
C HIS A 104 -6.01 10.01 20.48
N TYR A 105 -5.87 9.30 19.36
CA TYR A 105 -6.90 9.27 18.31
C TYR A 105 -8.19 8.58 18.77
N ILE A 106 -8.08 7.50 19.54
CA ILE A 106 -9.26 6.87 20.15
C ILE A 106 -10.01 7.86 21.04
N ASN A 107 -9.30 8.58 21.91
CA ASN A 107 -9.92 9.58 22.77
C ASN A 107 -10.55 10.74 21.99
N GLN A 108 -9.92 11.21 20.92
CA GLN A 108 -10.48 12.25 20.05
C GLN A 108 -11.77 11.77 19.37
N SER A 109 -11.80 10.54 18.85
CA SER A 109 -12.97 9.98 18.17
C SER A 109 -14.22 9.88 19.05
N ILE A 110 -14.05 9.87 20.38
CA ILE A 110 -15.14 9.73 21.36
C ILE A 110 -15.58 11.12 21.88
N ARG A 111 -14.68 12.10 21.88
CA ARG A 111 -14.92 13.42 22.50
C ARG A 111 -15.66 14.41 21.59
N ASP A 112 -15.52 14.30 20.27
CA ASP A 112 -16.23 15.14 19.31
C ASP A 112 -17.48 14.42 18.77
N PRO A 113 -18.71 14.83 19.16
CA PRO A 113 -19.94 14.41 18.48
C PRO A 113 -20.10 15.05 17.09
#